data_AF-A0A6A3C8E8-F1
#
_entry.id   AF-A0A6A3C8E8-F1
#
_cell.length_a   1.000
_cell.length_b   1.000
_cell.length_c   1.000
_cell.angle_alpha   90.00
_cell.angle_beta   90.00
_cell.angle_gamma   90.00
#
_symmetry.space_group_name_H-M   'P 1'
#
loop_
_entity.id
_entity.type
_entity.pdbx_description
1 polymer ?
#
loop_
_entity_poly.entity_id
_entity_poly.type
_entity_poly.pdbx_seq_one_letter_code
_entity_poly.pdbx_strand_id
1 'polypeptide(L)' 'MSIPADYRDYFIRNLHDALSGHTSVNVEEAVAYSEHSAVKCIGMTTET' A
#
# COMPACT_ATOMS: atom_id res chain seq x y z
N MET A 1 11.60 -9.83 -15.44
CA MET A 1 12.00 -8.45 -15.15
C MET A 1 11.39 -8.11 -13.80
N SER A 2 12.19 -7.94 -12.75
CA SER A 2 11.64 -7.76 -11.41
C SER A 2 12.17 -6.48 -10.80
N ILE A 3 11.25 -5.54 -10.56
CA ILE A 3 11.48 -4.43 -9.65
C ILE A 3 12.01 -4.98 -8.32
N PRO A 4 13.02 -4.34 -7.72
CA PRO A 4 13.54 -4.72 -6.40
C PRO A 4 12.42 -4.84 -5.35
N ALA A 5 12.56 -5.78 -4.42
CA ALA A 5 11.51 -6.09 -3.45
C ALA A 5 11.19 -4.90 -2.54
N ASP A 6 12.22 -4.16 -2.12
CA ASP A 6 12.14 -2.91 -1.37
C ASP A 6 11.35 -1.84 -2.12
N TYR A 7 11.53 -1.71 -3.43
CA TYR A 7 10.74 -0.77 -4.23
C TYR A 7 9.27 -1.18 -4.32
N ARG A 8 8.98 -2.47 -4.46
CA ARG A 8 7.61 -2.98 -4.46
C ARG A 8 6.92 -2.72 -3.12
N ASP A 9 7.60 -2.99 -2.01
CA ASP A 9 7.05 -2.77 -0.67
C ASP A 9 6.83 -1.27 -0.42
N TYR A 10 7.78 -0.43 -0.85
CA TYR A 10 7.61 1.02 -0.85
C TYR A 10 6.38 1.45 -1.66
N PHE A 11 6.20 0.92 -2.87
CA PHE A 11 5.08 1.26 -3.74
C PHE A 11 3.73 0.90 -3.11
N ILE A 12 3.58 -0.34 -2.63
CA ILE A 12 2.34 -0.84 -2.03
C ILE A 12 1.97 -0.03 -0.78
N ARG A 13 2.96 0.21 0.10
CA ARG A 13 2.77 1.00 1.32
C ARG A 13 2.29 2.42 1.01
N ASN A 14 2.97 3.13 0.11
CA ASN A 14 2.61 4.51 -0.22
C ASN A 14 1.24 4.62 -0.89
N LEU A 15 0.81 3.58 -1.63
CA LEU A 15 -0.53 3.55 -2.22
C LEU A 15 -1.61 3.45 -1.13
N HIS A 16 -1.44 2.57 -0.14
CA HIS A 16 -2.35 2.49 1.00
C HIS A 16 -2.31 3.75 1.89
N ASP A 17 -1.13 4.33 2.10
CA ASP A 17 -0.96 5.58 2.84
C ASP A 17 -1.67 6.76 2.14
N ALA A 18 -1.58 6.86 0.81
CA ALA A 18 -2.27 7.90 0.05
C ALA A 18 -3.80 7.81 0.16
N LEU A 19 -4.36 6.59 0.27
CA LEU A 19 -5.80 6.37 0.42
C LEU A 19 -6.28 6.51 1.87
N SER A 20 -5.44 6.14 2.84
CA SER A 20 -5.77 6.21 4.27
C SER A 20 -5.46 7.57 4.90
N GLY A 21 -4.55 8.34 4.32
CA GLY A 21 -3.99 9.55 4.93
C GLY A 21 -3.00 9.26 6.07
N HIS A 22 -2.63 8.00 6.28
CA HIS A 22 -1.63 7.58 7.27
C HIS A 22 -0.21 7.64 6.68
N THR A 23 0.82 7.66 7.51
CA THR A 23 2.22 7.45 7.08
C THR A 23 2.76 6.24 7.82
N SER A 24 2.86 5.12 7.11
CA SER A 24 3.16 3.81 7.70
C SER A 24 4.64 3.48 7.61
N VAL A 25 5.16 2.61 8.50
CA VAL A 25 6.56 2.16 8.48
C VAL A 25 6.75 0.85 7.70
N ASN A 26 5.67 0.10 7.45
CA ASN A 26 5.67 -1.13 6.67
C ASN A 26 4.31 -1.34 5.97
N VAL A 27 4.22 -2.38 5.14
CA VAL A 27 3.01 -2.69 4.35
C VAL A 27 1.88 -3.17 5.26
N GLU A 28 2.21 -3.95 6.29
CA GLU A 28 1.23 -4.51 7.22
C GLU A 28 0.45 -3.42 7.95
N GLU A 29 1.14 -2.39 8.44
CA GLU A 29 0.53 -1.22 9.07
C GLU A 29 -0.32 -0.43 8.07
N ALA A 30 0.19 -0.19 6.85
CA ALA A 30 -0.54 0.55 5.82
C ALA A 30 -1.85 -0.14 5.44
N VAL A 31 -1.84 -1.48 5.35
CA VAL A 31 -3.05 -2.27 5.11
C VAL A 31 -4.01 -2.15 6.29
N ALA A 32 -3.54 -2.31 7.53
CA ALA A 32 -4.38 -2.21 8.73
C ALA A 32 -5.09 -0.84 8.84
N TYR A 33 -4.38 0.27 8.60
CA TYR A 33 -5.01 1.60 8.58
C TYR A 33 -5.93 1.79 7.37
N SER A 34 -5.58 1.22 6.22
CA SER A 34 -6.42 1.25 5.02
C SER A 34 -7.76 0.52 5.21
N GLU A 35 -7.85 -0.50 6.07
CA GLU A 35 -9.11 -1.20 6.38
C GLU A 35 -10.12 -0.32 7.14
N HIS A 36 -9.59 0.59 7.97
CA HIS A 36 -10.37 1.56 8.75
C HIS A 36 -10.56 2.90 8.05
N SER A 37 -9.94 3.12 6.88
CA SER A 37 -10.07 4.35 6.10
C SER A 37 -11.49 4.55 5.56
N ALA A 38 -11.88 5.82 5.41
CA ALA A 38 -13.08 6.22 4.68
C ALA A 38 -12.99 5.89 3.17
N VAL A 39 -11.78 5.91 2.60
CA VAL A 39 -11.51 5.52 1.20
C VAL A 39 -10.78 4.17 1.22
N LYS A 40 -11.45 3.12 0.74
CA LYS A 40 -10.96 1.74 0.83
C LYS A 40 -10.39 1.24 -0.49
N CYS A 41 -9.20 0.62 -0.42
CA CYS A 41 -8.66 -0.20 -1.50
C CYS A 41 -9.29 -1.60 -1.44
N ILE A 42 -10.08 -1.97 -2.46
CA ILE A 42 -10.76 -3.28 -2.53
C ILE A 42 -10.07 -4.26 -3.49
N GLY A 43 -9.08 -3.79 -4.25
CA GLY A 43 -8.35 -4.58 -5.22
C GLY A 43 -7.24 -3.77 -5.87
N MET A 44 -6.14 -4.44 -6.20
CA MET A 44 -4.98 -3.86 -6.87
C MET A 44 -4.52 -4.82 -7.96
N THR A 45 -4.55 -4.36 -9.21
CA THR A 45 -4.08 -5.13 -10.36
C THR A 45 -2.71 -4.61 -10.77
N THR A 46 -1.73 -5.52 -10.87
CA THR A 46 -0.37 -5.19 -11.32
C THR A 46 -0.09 -5.97 -12.58
N GLU A 47 0.24 -5.29 -13.67
CA GLU A 47 0.65 -5.93 -14.92
C GLU A 47 2.12 -6.34 -14.82
N THR A 48 2.47 -7.55 -15.32
CA THR A 48 3.83 -8.11 -15.30
C THR A 48 4.26 -8.67 -16.64
#